data_AF-A0A9W7G1L0-F1
#
_entry.id   AF-A0A9W7G1L0-F1
#
_cell.length_a   1.000
_cell.length_b   1.000
_cell.length_c   1.000
_cell.angle_alpha   90.00
_cell.angle_beta   90.00
_cell.angle_gamma   90.00
#
_symmetry.space_group_name_H-M   'P 1'
#
loop_
_entity.id
_entity.type
_entity.pdbx_description
1 polymer ?
#
loop_
_entity_poly.entity_id
_entity_poly.type
_entity_poly.pdbx_seq_one_letter_code
_entity_poly.pdbx_strand_id
1 'polypeptide(L)'
;MATLLSLALILPTLISSQSLPDPLVEPFSTLAVGFDDVLSLTVIGKVKTEVETYQAAGDIYESGDMKFGKRPTTWFSFDSTPRNYIEASIMEFFKLAVPEDFYTPDYTVEHYGDLKRYKKSDIQGAEWWIQARGSKEGIGFHYDKDEAYASLQMRMSFPILSTITYLTDVGAPTLILNQTSLDGSVEYPEVPSEGFLSYPKKNRHVIFRGDLNHGVSKTLSLDDEGSERITLLVNWWVSKPLEPNCMVLTDDLATKIGLNYPSEVSSYISSSGPVSGSQVPVNSDSTPYLNITGTKQKEKGYKRHLERFPPNDAFYYDMPKNKALTKGSLYAVTWEDTRVFGHTGMLDLYNTQQVGSLFRDPLPKLIVFVHELRDLDSPTGINWWLQPLARKISDKIKVYTATTEKAKGAWAAFGLKEGDLPIAVMHDTQGDKKMVMEREGTFGMGKVEKLIEEFGIIVEEKEEQEGREEMGGMGQEL
;
A
#
# COMPACT_ATOMS: atom_id res chain seq x y z
N MET A 1 -36.75 3.12 -65.69
CA MET A 1 -36.59 4.21 -64.72
C MET A 1 -36.54 3.60 -63.34
N ALA A 2 -35.54 3.97 -62.55
CA ALA A 2 -35.12 3.35 -61.31
C ALA A 2 -36.16 3.46 -60.19
N THR A 3 -36.31 2.39 -59.42
CA THR A 3 -36.89 2.46 -58.07
C THR A 3 -36.06 1.59 -57.14
N LEU A 4 -35.44 2.24 -56.16
CA LEU A 4 -34.47 1.71 -55.22
C LEU A 4 -35.09 0.65 -54.29
N LEU A 5 -34.34 -0.44 -54.07
CA LEU A 5 -34.46 -1.29 -52.89
C LEU A 5 -33.94 -0.53 -51.66
N SER A 6 -34.76 -0.43 -50.61
CA SER A 6 -34.31 -0.09 -49.27
C SER A 6 -34.36 -1.35 -48.40
N LEU A 7 -33.20 -1.98 -48.20
CA LEU A 7 -33.00 -3.02 -47.20
C LEU A 7 -33.06 -2.36 -45.81
N ALA A 8 -34.05 -2.73 -45.00
CA ALA A 8 -34.06 -2.43 -43.57
C ALA A 8 -33.13 -3.44 -42.86
N LEU A 9 -31.92 -3.00 -42.52
CA LEU A 9 -31.04 -3.70 -41.58
C LEU A 9 -31.54 -3.45 -40.16
N ILE A 10 -32.15 -4.48 -39.55
CA ILE A 10 -32.40 -4.52 -38.11
C ILE A 10 -31.09 -4.97 -37.46
N LEU A 11 -30.31 -4.01 -36.95
CA LEU A 11 -29.20 -4.27 -36.04
C LEU A 11 -29.76 -4.37 -34.61
N PRO A 12 -29.61 -5.49 -33.90
CA PRO A 12 -29.87 -5.52 -32.47
C PRO A 12 -28.75 -4.75 -31.77
N THR A 13 -29.07 -3.60 -31.21
CA THR A 13 -28.25 -2.90 -30.22
C THR A 13 -28.13 -3.76 -28.97
N LEU A 14 -27.10 -4.62 -28.94
CA LEU A 14 -26.58 -5.23 -27.72
C LEU A 14 -25.84 -4.15 -26.91
N ILE A 15 -26.61 -3.26 -26.27
CA ILE A 15 -26.10 -2.47 -25.16
C ILE A 15 -26.10 -3.41 -23.95
N SER A 16 -24.96 -4.05 -23.71
CA SER A 16 -24.67 -4.71 -22.44
C SER A 16 -24.48 -3.62 -21.38
N SER A 17 -25.57 -3.08 -20.85
CA SER A 17 -25.53 -2.29 -19.62
C SER A 17 -25.29 -3.25 -18.47
N GLN A 18 -24.02 -3.51 -18.15
CA GLN A 18 -23.68 -3.93 -16.79
C GLN A 18 -23.94 -2.72 -15.91
N SER A 19 -25.15 -2.64 -15.36
CA SER A 19 -25.47 -1.69 -14.30
C SER A 19 -24.58 -2.04 -13.12
N LEU A 20 -23.70 -1.11 -12.74
CA LEU A 20 -22.99 -1.18 -11.46
C LEU A 20 -24.05 -1.22 -10.34
N PRO A 21 -23.79 -1.94 -9.23
CA PRO A 21 -24.72 -2.05 -8.12
C PRO A 21 -25.06 -0.66 -7.54
N ASP A 22 -26.29 -0.54 -7.05
CA ASP A 22 -26.91 0.67 -6.48
C ASP A 22 -26.04 1.26 -5.35
N PRO A 23 -25.78 2.59 -5.32
CA PRO A 23 -24.96 3.22 -4.29
C PRO A 23 -25.80 3.50 -3.05
N LEU A 24 -25.86 2.54 -2.13
CA LEU A 24 -26.23 2.84 -0.75
C LEU A 24 -24.99 3.43 -0.04
N VAL A 25 -24.91 4.77 -0.06
CA VAL A 25 -24.03 5.68 0.70
C VAL A 25 -24.02 5.28 2.20
N GLU A 26 -22.93 5.16 2.96
CA GLU A 26 -21.58 5.77 3.09
C GLU A 26 -20.55 4.63 3.39
N PRO A 27 -19.24 4.72 3.04
CA PRO A 27 -18.39 5.71 3.69
C PRO A 27 -17.39 6.42 2.77
N PHE A 28 -17.20 7.72 3.00
CA PHE A 28 -15.88 8.32 2.82
C PHE A 28 -14.83 7.40 3.47
N SER A 29 -13.89 6.87 2.69
CA SER A 29 -12.72 6.23 3.29
C SER A 29 -11.99 7.30 4.11
N THR A 30 -12.00 7.16 5.43
CA THR A 30 -11.25 8.05 6.34
C THR A 30 -9.74 7.82 6.25
N LEU A 31 -9.29 6.93 5.37
CA LEU A 31 -7.86 6.64 5.20
C LEU A 31 -7.13 7.81 4.55
N ALA A 32 -7.71 8.40 3.51
CA ALA A 32 -7.06 9.44 2.74
C ALA A 32 -8.03 10.36 2.02
N VAL A 33 -7.58 11.59 1.78
CA VAL A 33 -8.31 12.62 1.03
C VAL A 33 -7.41 13.14 -0.09
N GLY A 34 -7.96 13.22 -1.30
CA GLY A 34 -7.27 13.79 -2.46
C GLY A 34 -7.82 15.15 -2.84
N PHE A 35 -6.92 16.05 -3.26
CA PHE A 35 -7.22 17.38 -3.78
C PHE A 35 -6.54 17.52 -5.13
N ASP A 36 -7.28 17.99 -6.14
CA ASP A 36 -6.74 18.26 -7.46
C ASP A 36 -6.52 19.76 -7.65
N ASP A 37 -5.52 20.09 -8.46
CA ASP A 37 -5.23 21.45 -8.87
C ASP A 37 -4.92 22.41 -7.71
N VAL A 38 -4.22 21.90 -6.68
CA VAL A 38 -3.98 22.61 -5.41
C VAL A 38 -3.08 23.83 -5.53
N LEU A 39 -2.20 23.88 -6.52
CA LEU A 39 -1.33 25.03 -6.81
C LEU A 39 -1.71 25.65 -8.15
N SER A 40 -1.37 26.92 -8.37
CA SER A 40 -1.51 27.49 -9.72
C SER A 40 -0.58 26.79 -10.70
N LEU A 41 -0.95 26.75 -11.99
CA LEU A 41 -0.14 26.11 -13.04
C LEU A 41 1.29 26.67 -13.10
N THR A 42 1.46 27.96 -12.82
CA THR A 42 2.78 28.59 -12.74
C THR A 42 3.59 28.02 -11.58
N VAL A 43 2.98 27.87 -10.42
CA VAL A 43 3.67 27.47 -9.18
C VAL A 43 4.03 26.00 -9.21
N ILE A 44 3.11 25.13 -9.60
CA ILE A 44 3.43 23.70 -9.77
C ILE A 44 4.53 23.50 -10.83
N GLY A 45 4.59 24.36 -11.84
CA GLY A 45 5.69 24.39 -12.81
C GLY A 45 7.04 24.73 -12.15
N LYS A 46 7.07 25.78 -11.31
CA LYS A 46 8.28 26.17 -10.58
C LYS A 46 8.71 25.13 -9.55
N VAL A 47 7.77 24.56 -8.80
CA VAL A 47 8.04 23.43 -7.87
C VAL A 47 8.67 22.27 -8.62
N LYS A 48 8.15 21.89 -9.80
CA LYS A 48 8.76 20.83 -10.61
C LYS A 48 10.20 21.15 -11.01
N THR A 49 10.48 22.37 -11.45
CA THR A 49 11.85 22.80 -11.78
C THR A 49 12.79 22.78 -10.57
N GLU A 50 12.33 23.20 -9.40
CA GLU A 50 13.12 23.13 -8.16
C GLU A 50 13.37 21.70 -7.72
N VAL A 51 12.38 20.83 -7.87
CA VAL A 51 12.50 19.40 -7.59
C VAL A 51 13.56 18.77 -8.49
N GLU A 52 13.53 19.06 -9.79
CA GLU A 52 14.55 18.62 -10.74
C GLU A 52 15.95 19.18 -10.39
N THR A 53 16.01 20.44 -9.95
CA THR A 53 17.26 21.09 -9.52
C THR A 53 17.82 20.43 -8.25
N TYR A 54 16.96 20.17 -7.26
CA TYR A 54 17.34 19.48 -6.02
C TYR A 54 17.83 18.06 -6.30
N GLN A 55 17.17 17.32 -7.19
CA GLN A 55 17.61 15.98 -7.60
C GLN A 55 18.94 16.00 -8.35
N ALA A 56 19.11 16.96 -9.27
CA ALA A 56 20.37 17.12 -10.01
C ALA A 56 21.54 17.51 -9.09
N ALA A 57 21.24 18.16 -7.96
CA ALA A 57 22.23 18.46 -6.93
C ALA A 57 22.62 17.24 -6.06
N GLY A 58 22.07 16.04 -6.34
CA GLY A 58 22.21 14.79 -5.57
C GLY A 58 23.56 14.60 -4.88
N ASP A 59 24.68 14.86 -5.55
CA ASP A 59 26.03 14.68 -4.97
C ASP A 59 26.41 15.66 -3.83
N ILE A 60 25.77 16.82 -3.71
CA ILE A 60 26.07 17.83 -2.68
C ILE A 60 25.39 17.48 -1.34
N TYR A 61 24.21 16.86 -1.41
CA TYR A 61 23.42 16.44 -0.25
C TYR A 61 23.72 14.97 0.14
N GLU A 62 24.13 14.14 -0.82
CA GLU A 62 24.30 12.68 -0.68
C GLU A 62 25.74 12.22 -0.39
N SER A 63 26.69 13.14 -0.15
CA SER A 63 28.09 12.77 0.15
C SER A 63 28.32 12.04 1.49
N GLY A 64 27.27 11.81 2.27
CA GLY A 64 27.31 10.97 3.47
C GLY A 64 26.89 9.53 3.17
N ASP A 65 27.62 8.55 3.71
CA ASP A 65 27.17 7.15 3.74
C ASP A 65 25.69 7.07 4.13
N MET A 66 24.90 6.22 3.46
CA MET A 66 23.49 5.95 3.81
C MET A 66 23.37 5.47 5.26
N LYS A 67 23.24 6.40 6.19
CA LYS A 67 23.08 6.09 7.61
C LYS A 67 21.69 5.53 7.84
N PHE A 68 21.66 4.34 8.45
CA PHE A 68 20.45 3.54 8.63
C PHE A 68 19.75 3.15 7.32
N GLY A 69 20.49 3.08 6.20
CA GLY A 69 19.99 2.54 4.94
C GLY A 69 18.99 3.42 4.19
N LYS A 70 18.87 4.70 4.55
CA LYS A 70 17.95 5.66 3.93
C LYS A 70 18.68 6.94 3.52
N ARG A 71 18.18 7.58 2.47
CA ARG A 71 18.62 8.93 2.08
C ARG A 71 18.07 9.95 3.07
N PRO A 72 18.82 11.01 3.37
CA PRO A 72 18.32 12.07 4.23
C PRO A 72 17.18 12.85 3.56
N THR A 73 16.20 13.24 4.36
CA THR A 73 15.09 14.13 4.06
C THR A 73 15.40 15.54 4.56
N THR A 74 14.58 16.51 4.17
CA THR A 74 14.74 17.92 4.57
C THR A 74 13.64 18.35 5.54
N TRP A 75 14.02 19.05 6.60
CA TRP A 75 13.12 19.70 7.54
C TRP A 75 12.84 21.15 7.14
N PHE A 76 11.56 21.53 7.20
CA PHE A 76 11.08 22.91 7.12
C PHE A 76 10.26 23.24 8.38
N SER A 77 10.72 24.22 9.15
CA SER A 77 9.99 24.71 10.34
C SER A 77 8.98 25.78 9.94
N PHE A 78 7.80 25.78 10.57
CA PHE A 78 6.79 26.81 10.33
C PHE A 78 7.09 28.17 10.95
N ASP A 79 8.12 28.27 11.78
CA ASP A 79 8.66 29.55 12.24
C ASP A 79 9.62 30.17 11.21
N SER A 80 9.96 29.45 10.14
CA SER A 80 10.85 29.93 9.08
C SER A 80 10.09 30.64 7.96
N THR A 81 10.79 31.56 7.27
CA THR A 81 10.29 32.16 6.03
C THR A 81 10.65 31.26 4.83
N PRO A 82 9.71 30.96 3.92
CA PRO A 82 10.01 30.21 2.70
C PRO A 82 11.08 30.87 1.82
N ARG A 83 12.04 30.07 1.36
CA ARG A 83 13.16 30.52 0.52
C ARG A 83 12.96 30.23 -0.97
N ASN A 84 12.15 29.22 -1.26
CA ASN A 84 11.88 28.68 -2.58
C ASN A 84 10.39 28.28 -2.72
N TYR A 85 9.99 27.86 -3.92
CA TYR A 85 8.62 27.47 -4.25
C TYR A 85 8.22 26.13 -3.61
N ILE A 86 9.13 25.20 -3.32
CA ILE A 86 8.87 24.00 -2.53
C ILE A 86 8.40 24.39 -1.13
N GLU A 87 9.17 25.20 -0.40
CA GLU A 87 8.83 25.65 0.95
C GLU A 87 7.55 26.51 0.97
N ALA A 88 7.35 27.36 -0.03
CA ALA A 88 6.12 28.13 -0.16
C ALA A 88 4.91 27.22 -0.41
N SER A 89 5.07 26.18 -1.21
CA SER A 89 4.01 25.20 -1.48
C SER A 89 3.72 24.33 -0.26
N ILE A 90 4.72 24.00 0.56
CA ILE A 90 4.50 23.33 1.85
C ILE A 90 3.58 24.17 2.74
N MET A 91 3.74 25.49 2.78
CA MET A 91 2.83 26.37 3.52
C MET A 91 1.40 26.36 2.96
N GLU A 92 1.24 26.23 1.64
CA GLU A 92 -0.08 26.07 1.01
C GLU A 92 -0.70 24.70 1.32
N PHE A 93 0.08 23.60 1.24
CA PHE A 93 -0.37 22.26 1.61
C PHE A 93 -0.74 22.16 3.08
N PHE A 94 -0.02 22.86 3.95
CA PHE A 94 -0.34 22.89 5.38
C PHE A 94 -1.75 23.43 5.64
N LYS A 95 -2.29 24.31 4.78
CA LYS A 95 -3.69 24.77 4.90
C LYS A 95 -4.70 23.63 4.76
N LEU A 96 -4.36 22.58 4.01
CA LEU A 96 -5.16 21.37 3.80
C LEU A 96 -4.90 20.28 4.87
N ALA A 97 -3.77 20.32 5.56
CA ALA A 97 -3.44 19.37 6.63
C ALA A 97 -4.30 19.64 7.88
N VAL A 98 -5.39 18.87 8.04
CA VAL A 98 -6.32 18.96 9.18
C VAL A 98 -6.37 17.59 9.87
N PRO A 99 -5.48 17.30 10.83
CA PRO A 99 -5.44 16.02 11.53
C PRO A 99 -6.78 15.60 12.15
N GLU A 100 -7.58 16.57 12.58
CA GLU A 100 -8.86 16.36 13.23
C GLU A 100 -9.86 15.59 12.35
N ASP A 101 -9.73 15.66 11.03
CA ASP A 101 -10.56 14.92 10.07
C ASP A 101 -10.24 13.41 10.07
N PHE A 102 -9.07 13.03 10.57
CA PHE A 102 -8.56 11.65 10.55
C PHE A 102 -8.50 11.00 11.93
N TYR A 103 -8.28 11.79 12.98
CA TYR A 103 -8.18 11.32 14.36
C TYR A 103 -9.46 11.63 15.13
N THR A 104 -10.55 10.94 14.77
CA THR A 104 -11.87 11.14 15.37
C THR A 104 -11.89 10.72 16.86
N PRO A 105 -12.87 11.18 17.67
CA PRO A 105 -12.94 10.82 19.09
C PRO A 105 -13.00 9.32 19.37
N ASP A 106 -13.54 8.55 18.43
CA ASP A 106 -13.69 7.09 18.49
C ASP A 106 -12.46 6.36 17.92
N TYR A 107 -11.52 7.10 17.33
CA TYR A 107 -10.28 6.54 16.81
C TYR A 107 -9.31 6.23 17.95
N THR A 108 -9.36 5.01 18.45
CA THR A 108 -8.42 4.49 19.45
C THR A 108 -7.35 3.63 18.77
N VAL A 109 -6.20 4.22 18.45
CA VAL A 109 -4.97 3.42 18.40
C VAL A 109 -4.45 3.41 19.81
N GLU A 110 -4.30 2.21 20.40
CA GLU A 110 -3.52 2.04 21.62
C GLU A 110 -2.06 2.36 21.33
N HIS A 111 -1.73 3.62 21.13
CA HIS A 111 -0.36 4.02 20.88
C HIS A 111 0.36 4.07 22.22
N TYR A 112 0.93 2.92 22.61
CA TYR A 112 1.63 2.76 23.89
C TYR A 112 0.75 3.07 25.12
N GLY A 113 -0.57 2.85 25.02
CA GLY A 113 -1.52 3.07 26.12
C GLY A 113 -2.03 4.50 26.30
N ASP A 114 -1.60 5.46 25.47
CA ASP A 114 -2.04 6.86 25.54
C ASP A 114 -2.95 7.24 24.35
N LEU A 115 -4.18 7.66 24.66
CA LEU A 115 -5.08 8.28 23.68
C LEU A 115 -4.56 9.68 23.32
N LYS A 116 -3.76 9.77 22.25
CA LYS A 116 -3.29 11.06 21.73
C LYS A 116 -4.20 11.56 20.62
N ARG A 117 -4.76 12.76 20.84
CA ARG A 117 -5.46 13.53 19.82
C ARG A 117 -4.50 14.58 19.29
N TYR A 118 -4.34 14.63 17.98
CA TYR A 118 -3.56 15.66 17.33
C TYR A 118 -4.46 16.77 16.83
N LYS A 119 -4.02 18.00 17.06
CA LYS A 119 -4.59 19.20 16.46
C LYS A 119 -3.64 19.72 15.41
N LYS A 120 -4.17 20.47 14.45
CA LYS A 120 -3.35 21.21 13.48
C LYS A 120 -2.29 22.09 14.16
N SER A 121 -2.63 22.69 15.30
CA SER A 121 -1.73 23.53 16.11
C SER A 121 -0.54 22.79 16.71
N ASP A 122 -0.58 21.46 16.76
CA ASP A 122 0.51 20.66 17.33
C ASP A 122 1.64 20.44 16.31
N ILE A 123 1.38 20.67 15.02
CA ILE A 123 2.37 20.51 13.95
C ILE A 123 3.39 21.67 14.01
N GLN A 124 4.66 21.34 14.24
CA GLN A 124 5.76 22.32 14.32
C GLN A 124 6.50 22.51 12.99
N GLY A 125 6.33 21.58 12.06
CA GLY A 125 6.93 21.67 10.74
C GLY A 125 6.71 20.45 9.89
N ALA A 126 7.46 20.41 8.79
CA ALA A 126 7.31 19.47 7.72
C ALA A 126 8.66 18.82 7.39
N GLU A 127 8.68 17.50 7.33
CA GLU A 127 9.73 16.74 6.66
C GLU A 127 9.33 16.57 5.20
N TRP A 128 10.23 16.82 4.25
CA TRP A 128 9.96 16.65 2.84
C TRP A 128 11.12 16.03 2.08
N TRP A 129 10.78 15.32 1.01
CA TRP A 129 11.75 14.73 0.08
C TRP A 129 11.10 14.52 -1.29
N ILE A 130 11.95 14.17 -2.25
CA ILE A 130 11.56 13.96 -3.63
C ILE A 130 11.73 12.50 -3.98
N GLN A 131 10.84 12.03 -4.85
CA GLN A 131 10.95 10.72 -5.43
C GLN A 131 10.67 10.78 -6.93
N ALA A 132 11.67 10.38 -7.72
CA ALA A 132 11.50 10.07 -9.13
C ALA A 132 11.67 8.56 -9.32
N ARG A 133 10.73 7.95 -10.03
CA ARG A 133 10.66 6.50 -10.27
C ARG A 133 10.21 6.24 -11.69
N GLY A 134 10.69 5.16 -12.29
CA GLY A 134 10.14 4.67 -13.55
C GLY A 134 8.65 4.36 -13.44
N SER A 135 7.91 4.49 -14.54
CA SER A 135 6.45 4.29 -14.58
C SER A 135 5.97 2.91 -14.12
N LYS A 136 6.84 1.89 -14.15
CA LYS A 136 6.59 0.52 -13.64
C LYS A 136 7.41 0.16 -12.41
N GLU A 137 8.14 1.12 -11.84
CA GLU A 137 8.80 0.90 -10.56
C GLU A 137 7.76 0.98 -9.44
N GLY A 138 7.94 0.10 -8.44
CA GLY A 138 7.11 0.06 -7.24
C GLY A 138 7.91 0.49 -6.03
N ILE A 139 7.20 0.65 -4.93
CA ILE A 139 7.78 0.91 -3.62
C ILE A 139 7.15 -0.07 -2.67
N GLY A 140 8.00 -0.82 -1.97
CA GLY A 140 7.55 -1.78 -0.97
C GLY A 140 6.67 -1.08 0.06
N PHE A 141 5.70 -1.83 0.57
CA PHE A 141 4.81 -1.33 1.62
C PHE A 141 5.62 -1.01 2.88
N HIS A 142 5.37 0.16 3.44
CA HIS A 142 6.08 0.69 4.58
C HIS A 142 5.24 1.73 5.33
N TYR A 143 5.76 2.11 6.48
CA TYR A 143 5.33 3.27 7.22
C TYR A 143 6.37 4.37 7.10
N ASP A 144 5.89 5.61 6.98
CA ASP A 144 6.74 6.77 7.19
C ASP A 144 7.10 6.88 8.66
N LYS A 145 8.37 7.11 8.96
CA LYS A 145 8.84 7.12 10.34
C LYS A 145 10.10 7.95 10.50
N ASP A 146 10.38 8.34 11.73
CA ASP A 146 11.70 8.81 12.11
C ASP A 146 12.70 7.65 12.04
N GLU A 147 13.40 7.53 10.92
CA GLU A 147 14.33 6.44 10.62
C GLU A 147 15.49 6.37 11.63
N ALA A 148 15.96 7.53 12.11
CA ALA A 148 17.01 7.60 13.11
C ALA A 148 16.49 7.15 14.49
N TYR A 149 15.30 7.58 14.90
CA TYR A 149 14.67 7.12 16.13
C TYR A 149 14.39 5.63 16.11
N ALA A 150 13.84 5.10 14.99
CA ALA A 150 13.60 3.67 14.82
C ALA A 150 14.88 2.85 14.95
N SER A 151 15.97 3.32 14.36
CA SER A 151 17.26 2.60 14.38
C SER A 151 17.97 2.70 15.73
N LEU A 152 17.85 3.82 16.44
CA LEU A 152 18.55 4.07 17.69
C LEU A 152 17.78 3.55 18.91
N GLN A 153 16.45 3.64 18.88
CA GLN A 153 15.58 3.34 20.03
C GLN A 153 14.79 2.05 19.84
N MET A 154 14.84 1.42 18.67
CA MET A 154 14.04 0.24 18.33
C MET A 154 12.54 0.48 18.57
N ARG A 155 12.08 1.70 18.25
CA ARG A 155 10.70 2.16 18.42
C ARG A 155 10.27 3.00 17.24
N MET A 156 9.01 2.88 16.85
CA MET A 156 8.46 3.69 15.77
C MET A 156 7.96 5.03 16.30
N SER A 157 8.25 6.09 15.54
CA SER A 157 7.64 7.40 15.70
C SER A 157 7.16 7.80 14.32
N PHE A 158 5.85 8.00 14.17
CA PHE A 158 5.18 8.30 12.91
C PHE A 158 4.87 9.80 12.79
N PRO A 159 4.79 10.35 11.57
CA PRO A 159 4.22 11.67 11.39
C PRO A 159 2.73 11.66 11.76
N ILE A 160 2.17 12.83 12.07
CA ILE A 160 0.73 12.96 12.30
C ILE A 160 -0.02 12.68 10.99
N LEU A 161 0.47 13.28 9.90
CA LEU A 161 -0.10 13.14 8.57
C LEU A 161 1.05 12.92 7.59
N SER A 162 0.82 12.11 6.57
CA SER A 162 1.70 11.94 5.42
C SER A 162 1.00 12.44 4.16
N THR A 163 1.77 12.92 3.19
CA THR A 163 1.20 13.44 1.95
C THR A 163 2.04 13.13 0.72
N ILE A 164 1.34 13.09 -0.42
CA ILE A 164 1.94 12.86 -1.74
C ILE A 164 1.41 13.92 -2.69
N THR A 165 2.32 14.70 -3.27
CA THR A 165 2.01 15.63 -4.35
C THR A 165 2.60 15.12 -5.65
N TYR A 166 1.76 14.84 -6.64
CA TYR A 166 2.20 14.38 -7.95
C TYR A 166 2.60 15.55 -8.84
N LEU A 167 3.81 15.51 -9.39
CA LEU A 167 4.35 16.50 -10.32
C LEU A 167 4.25 16.04 -11.79
N THR A 168 3.85 14.78 -12.00
CA THR A 168 3.60 14.16 -13.30
C THR A 168 2.30 13.35 -13.28
N ASP A 169 1.76 13.06 -14.47
CA ASP A 169 0.50 12.30 -14.69
C ASP A 169 0.72 10.80 -14.95
N VAL A 170 1.92 10.29 -14.67
CA VAL A 170 2.37 8.96 -15.10
C VAL A 170 2.91 8.14 -13.94
N GLY A 171 2.73 6.82 -14.05
CA GLY A 171 3.33 5.81 -13.20
C GLY A 171 2.33 5.02 -12.36
N ALA A 172 2.88 4.11 -11.57
CA ALA A 172 2.12 3.26 -10.68
C ALA A 172 1.38 4.08 -9.60
N PRO A 173 0.16 3.66 -9.21
CA PRO A 173 -0.60 4.34 -8.18
C PRO A 173 0.00 4.09 -6.79
N THR A 174 -0.22 5.05 -5.89
CA THR A 174 -0.01 4.82 -4.46
C THR A 174 -1.21 4.07 -3.89
N LEU A 175 -0.97 3.01 -3.15
CA LEU A 175 -1.97 2.29 -2.38
C LEU A 175 -1.70 2.50 -0.88
N ILE A 176 -2.67 3.07 -0.18
CA ILE A 176 -2.69 3.28 1.27
C ILE A 176 -3.65 2.26 1.87
N LEU A 177 -3.27 1.58 2.94
CA LEU A 177 -4.06 0.52 3.57
C LEU A 177 -4.51 0.95 4.96
N ASN A 178 -5.60 0.39 5.46
CA ASN A 178 -6.06 0.61 6.83
C ASN A 178 -5.23 -0.09 7.91
N GLN A 179 -4.00 -0.50 7.60
CA GLN A 179 -3.08 -1.12 8.55
C GLN A 179 -2.20 -0.07 9.21
N THR A 180 -2.05 -0.18 10.52
CA THR A 180 -1.07 0.55 11.31
C THR A 180 -0.13 -0.42 12.03
N SER A 181 0.92 0.08 12.65
CA SER A 181 1.79 -0.72 13.52
C SER A 181 2.28 0.10 14.69
N LEU A 182 2.34 -0.50 15.89
CA LEU A 182 2.83 0.19 17.08
C LEU A 182 4.36 0.30 17.10
N ASP A 183 5.03 -0.77 16.70
CA ASP A 183 6.48 -0.96 16.80
C ASP A 183 7.13 -1.38 15.47
N GLY A 184 6.34 -1.43 14.39
CA GLY A 184 6.79 -1.84 13.07
C GLY A 184 6.95 -3.35 12.90
N SER A 185 6.55 -4.15 13.89
CA SER A 185 6.68 -5.61 13.88
C SER A 185 5.36 -6.34 13.64
N VAL A 186 4.22 -5.72 14.01
CA VAL A 186 2.89 -6.29 13.83
C VAL A 186 1.94 -5.25 13.26
N GLU A 187 1.26 -5.62 12.19
CA GLU A 187 0.21 -4.85 11.54
C GLU A 187 -1.15 -5.01 12.25
N TYR A 188 -1.90 -3.92 12.36
CA TYR A 188 -3.27 -3.88 12.88
C TYR A 188 -4.19 -3.12 11.90
N PRO A 189 -5.21 -3.78 11.33
CA PRO A 189 -5.41 -5.23 11.35
C PRO A 189 -4.25 -5.96 10.63
N GLU A 190 -4.03 -7.23 10.96
CA GLU A 190 -2.97 -8.04 10.33
C GLU A 190 -3.18 -8.17 8.81
N VAL A 191 -4.44 -8.11 8.39
CA VAL A 191 -4.87 -8.19 7.01
C VAL A 191 -5.72 -6.97 6.72
N PRO A 192 -5.39 -6.14 5.71
CA PRO A 192 -6.17 -4.94 5.42
C PRO A 192 -7.54 -5.33 4.85
N SER A 193 -8.57 -4.67 5.34
CA SER A 193 -9.93 -4.76 4.77
C SER A 193 -10.26 -3.56 3.88
N GLU A 194 -9.49 -2.47 3.98
CA GLU A 194 -9.73 -1.24 3.25
C GLU A 194 -8.43 -0.64 2.72
N GLY A 195 -8.56 0.10 1.62
CA GLY A 195 -7.47 0.86 1.05
C GLY A 195 -7.93 2.06 0.25
N PHE A 196 -6.98 2.94 -0.05
CA PHE A 196 -7.15 4.10 -0.90
C PHE A 196 -6.08 4.08 -1.99
N LEU A 197 -6.52 4.07 -3.24
CA LEU A 197 -5.68 4.01 -4.42
C LEU A 197 -5.68 5.37 -5.13
N SER A 198 -4.51 5.99 -5.21
CA SER A 198 -4.34 7.25 -5.93
C SER A 198 -3.48 7.05 -7.17
N TYR A 199 -4.08 7.17 -8.35
CA TYR A 199 -3.30 7.30 -9.58
C TYR A 199 -2.65 8.68 -9.68
N PRO A 200 -1.43 8.76 -10.26
CA PRO A 200 -0.80 10.04 -10.53
C PRO A 200 -1.68 10.94 -11.39
N LYS A 201 -1.84 12.18 -10.93
CA LYS A 201 -2.38 13.31 -11.68
C LYS A 201 -1.57 14.53 -11.26
N LYS A 202 -0.94 15.22 -12.20
CA LYS A 202 -0.15 16.41 -11.90
C LYS A 202 -0.98 17.39 -11.09
N ASN A 203 -0.37 17.99 -10.07
CA ASN A 203 -1.01 18.92 -9.15
C ASN A 203 -2.09 18.30 -8.26
N ARG A 204 -2.11 16.96 -8.14
CA ARG A 204 -2.87 16.27 -7.10
C ARG A 204 -2.05 16.19 -5.81
N HIS A 205 -2.69 16.52 -4.70
CA HIS A 205 -2.18 16.36 -3.35
C HIS A 205 -3.06 15.39 -2.58
N VAL A 206 -2.48 14.33 -2.04
CA VAL A 206 -3.18 13.33 -1.22
C VAL A 206 -2.69 13.43 0.21
N ILE A 207 -3.60 13.45 1.18
CA ILE A 207 -3.34 13.50 2.61
C ILE A 207 -3.92 12.25 3.27
N PHE A 208 -3.15 11.63 4.14
CA PHE A 208 -3.56 10.47 4.92
C PHE A 208 -2.85 10.47 6.28
N ARG A 209 -3.27 9.59 7.17
CA ARG A 209 -2.60 9.45 8.47
C ARG A 209 -1.18 8.90 8.32
N GLY A 210 -0.25 9.46 9.08
CA GLY A 210 1.17 9.12 8.95
C GLY A 210 1.56 7.73 9.44
N ASP A 211 0.69 7.09 10.21
CA ASP A 211 0.86 5.74 10.75
C ASP A 211 0.18 4.65 9.91
N LEU A 212 -0.28 4.96 8.69
CA LEU A 212 -0.86 3.99 7.77
C LEU A 212 0.18 3.37 6.84
N ASN A 213 0.04 2.06 6.64
CA ASN A 213 0.88 1.30 5.73
C ASN A 213 0.55 1.67 4.29
N HIS A 214 1.57 1.98 3.49
CA HIS A 214 1.37 2.39 2.12
C HIS A 214 2.56 2.04 1.22
N GLY A 215 2.31 1.99 -0.08
CA GLY A 215 3.31 1.65 -1.07
C GLY A 215 2.91 2.09 -2.47
N VAL A 216 3.77 1.80 -3.44
CA VAL A 216 3.49 2.03 -4.86
C VAL A 216 3.38 0.68 -5.55
N SER A 217 2.15 0.32 -5.91
CA SER A 217 1.82 -0.99 -6.47
C SER A 217 2.12 -1.02 -7.96
N LYS A 218 3.35 -1.46 -8.32
CA LYS A 218 3.78 -1.57 -9.73
C LYS A 218 2.86 -2.42 -10.59
N THR A 219 2.22 -3.42 -9.98
CA THR A 219 1.33 -4.36 -10.68
C THR A 219 0.04 -3.70 -11.18
N LEU A 220 -0.29 -2.51 -10.65
CA LEU A 220 -1.44 -1.67 -11.00
C LEU A 220 -1.08 -0.50 -11.93
N SER A 221 0.16 -0.41 -12.42
CA SER A 221 0.55 0.62 -13.37
C SER A 221 -0.28 0.52 -14.67
N LEU A 222 -0.72 1.68 -15.16
CA LEU A 222 -1.48 1.83 -16.41
C LEU A 222 -0.62 2.42 -17.53
N ASP A 223 0.64 2.70 -17.26
CA ASP A 223 1.57 3.34 -18.18
C ASP A 223 2.58 2.34 -18.77
N ASP A 224 3.02 2.66 -19.98
CA ASP A 224 4.13 1.97 -20.63
C ASP A 224 5.47 2.38 -19.98
N GLU A 225 6.52 1.60 -20.23
CA GLU A 225 7.86 1.89 -19.74
C GLU A 225 8.43 3.19 -20.36
N GLY A 226 9.34 3.83 -19.63
CA GLY A 226 10.08 5.01 -20.12
C GLY A 226 9.53 6.37 -19.68
N SER A 227 8.42 6.41 -18.94
CA SER A 227 7.93 7.62 -18.28
C SER A 227 8.36 7.67 -16.81
N GLU A 228 8.39 8.87 -16.22
CA GLU A 228 8.86 9.08 -14.84
C GLU A 228 7.76 9.63 -13.92
N ARG A 229 7.48 8.90 -12.84
CA ARG A 229 6.62 9.32 -11.74
C ARG A 229 7.44 10.20 -10.81
N ILE A 230 7.13 11.49 -10.75
CA ILE A 230 7.80 12.45 -9.85
C ILE A 230 6.80 12.90 -8.80
N THR A 231 7.17 12.74 -7.53
CA THR A 231 6.39 13.19 -6.38
C THR A 231 7.21 14.02 -5.41
N LEU A 232 6.59 15.06 -4.86
CA LEU A 232 7.02 15.74 -3.65
C LEU A 232 6.25 15.16 -2.47
N LEU A 233 6.96 14.55 -1.53
CA LEU A 233 6.38 13.95 -0.34
C LEU A 233 6.60 14.88 0.85
N VAL A 234 5.57 15.03 1.68
CA VAL A 234 5.61 15.90 2.87
C VAL A 234 4.93 15.20 4.04
N ASN A 235 5.68 15.05 5.13
CA ASN A 235 5.23 14.50 6.40
C ASN A 235 5.12 15.63 7.44
N TRP A 236 4.05 15.61 8.21
CA TRP A 236 3.73 16.66 9.18
C TRP A 236 3.99 16.18 10.60
N TRP A 237 4.85 16.87 11.33
CA TRP A 237 5.37 16.40 12.61
C TRP A 237 5.12 17.35 13.77
N VAL A 238 4.88 16.80 14.96
CA VAL A 238 4.89 17.56 16.22
C VAL A 238 6.27 18.02 16.65
N SER A 239 7.32 17.44 16.08
CA SER A 239 8.72 17.78 16.33
C SER A 239 9.58 17.28 15.18
N LYS A 240 10.67 17.99 14.86
CA LYS A 240 11.63 17.56 13.83
C LYS A 240 12.11 16.10 14.08
N PRO A 241 12.06 15.19 13.08
CA PRO A 241 12.67 13.87 13.17
C PRO A 241 14.19 13.94 13.40
N LEU A 242 14.76 12.88 13.96
CA LEU A 242 16.17 12.86 14.34
C LEU A 242 17.12 12.88 13.13
N GLU A 243 18.25 13.56 13.34
CA GLU A 243 19.41 13.46 12.46
C GLU A 243 20.08 12.09 12.59
N PRO A 244 20.75 11.59 11.54
CA PRO A 244 21.09 12.28 10.28
C PRO A 244 20.01 12.19 9.19
N ASN A 245 18.89 11.50 9.46
CA ASN A 245 17.92 11.18 8.41
C ASN A 245 16.99 12.34 8.07
N CYS A 246 16.80 13.33 8.96
CA CYS A 246 16.10 14.56 8.63
C CYS A 246 16.95 15.79 8.96
N MET A 247 17.38 16.53 7.94
CA MET A 247 18.31 17.66 8.10
C MET A 247 17.66 18.99 7.73
N VAL A 248 18.12 20.08 8.33
CA VAL A 248 17.69 21.43 7.91
C VAL A 248 18.45 21.80 6.63
N LEU A 249 17.74 22.17 5.57
CA LEU A 249 18.36 22.84 4.43
C LEU A 249 18.85 24.21 4.91
N THR A 250 20.16 24.44 4.97
CA THR A 250 20.72 25.74 5.38
C THR A 250 20.68 26.75 4.24
N ASP A 251 20.74 28.04 4.54
CA ASP A 251 20.73 29.09 3.50
C ASP A 251 21.96 29.01 2.58
N ASP A 252 23.12 28.66 3.14
CA ASP A 252 24.34 28.43 2.35
C ASP A 252 24.15 27.28 1.37
N LEU A 253 23.55 26.17 1.83
CA LEU A 253 23.29 25.02 0.98
C LEU A 253 22.22 25.33 -0.07
N ALA A 254 21.10 25.97 0.33
CA ALA A 254 20.06 26.42 -0.57
C ALA A 254 20.62 27.35 -1.65
N THR A 255 21.48 28.30 -1.28
CA THR A 255 22.15 29.20 -2.23
C THR A 255 23.06 28.42 -3.17
N LYS A 256 23.85 27.49 -2.64
CA LYS A 256 24.78 26.66 -3.41
C LYS A 256 24.08 25.81 -4.47
N ILE A 257 22.88 25.28 -4.15
CA ILE A 257 22.08 24.46 -5.09
C ILE A 257 21.07 25.29 -5.90
N GLY A 258 21.06 26.61 -5.75
CA GLY A 258 20.20 27.50 -6.54
C GLY A 258 18.73 27.52 -6.12
N LEU A 259 18.42 27.27 -4.84
CA LEU A 259 17.07 27.25 -4.25
C LEU A 259 16.88 28.33 -3.16
N ASN A 260 17.57 29.47 -3.27
CA ASN A 260 17.45 30.57 -2.32
C ASN A 260 17.10 31.90 -3.04
N TYR A 261 15.81 32.23 -3.08
CA TYR A 261 15.29 33.48 -3.67
C TYR A 261 14.05 33.99 -2.92
N PRO A 262 14.20 34.32 -1.61
CA PRO A 262 13.09 34.66 -0.73
C PRO A 262 12.30 35.90 -1.19
N SER A 263 12.94 36.85 -1.89
CA SER A 263 12.25 38.04 -2.42
C SER A 263 11.23 37.70 -3.51
N GLU A 264 11.56 36.76 -4.39
CA GLU A 264 10.66 36.30 -5.45
C GLU A 264 9.48 35.53 -4.85
N VAL A 265 9.78 34.63 -3.92
CA VAL A 265 8.79 33.82 -3.20
C VAL A 265 7.87 34.68 -2.33
N SER A 266 8.40 35.67 -1.62
CA SER A 266 7.60 36.60 -0.81
C SER A 266 6.63 37.41 -1.68
N SER A 267 7.08 37.83 -2.87
CA SER A 267 6.23 38.52 -3.84
C SER A 267 5.12 37.59 -4.35
N TYR A 268 5.45 36.32 -4.58
CA TYR A 268 4.46 35.30 -4.92
C TYR A 268 3.45 35.10 -3.78
N ILE A 269 3.88 34.82 -2.55
CA ILE A 269 2.98 34.60 -1.40
C ILE A 269 2.05 35.80 -1.20
N SER A 270 2.56 37.02 -1.38
CA SER A 270 1.77 38.26 -1.22
C SER A 270 0.75 38.48 -2.36
N SER A 271 1.06 38.00 -3.57
CA SER A 271 0.20 38.16 -4.76
C SER A 271 -0.71 36.96 -5.01
N SER A 272 -0.40 35.83 -4.40
CA SER A 272 -1.24 34.65 -4.36
C SER A 272 -2.51 35.04 -3.61
N GLY A 273 -3.58 35.29 -4.34
CA GLY A 273 -4.90 35.22 -3.74
C GLY A 273 -5.07 33.86 -3.05
N PRO A 274 -6.04 33.73 -2.12
CA PRO A 274 -6.38 32.42 -1.57
C PRO A 274 -6.55 31.43 -2.71
N VAL A 275 -5.92 30.25 -2.60
CA VAL A 275 -5.92 29.19 -3.61
C VAL A 275 -7.32 29.04 -4.20
N SER A 276 -7.51 29.45 -5.45
CA SER A 276 -8.84 29.52 -6.05
C SER A 276 -9.24 28.15 -6.60
N GLY A 277 -10.14 27.46 -5.89
CA GLY A 277 -10.94 26.30 -6.35
C GLY A 277 -10.12 25.09 -6.81
N SER A 278 -9.88 24.05 -6.02
CA SER A 278 -10.85 23.26 -5.26
C SER A 278 -10.21 22.76 -3.96
N GLN A 279 -10.40 23.50 -2.85
CA GLN A 279 -10.20 22.95 -1.50
C GLN A 279 -11.30 21.94 -1.14
N VAL A 280 -12.25 21.71 -2.04
CA VAL A 280 -13.19 20.61 -1.92
C VAL A 280 -12.38 19.35 -2.19
N PRO A 281 -12.36 18.39 -1.25
CA PRO A 281 -11.95 17.04 -1.53
C PRO A 281 -12.50 16.61 -2.88
N VAL A 282 -11.74 15.83 -3.66
CA VAL A 282 -12.29 15.21 -4.88
C VAL A 282 -13.55 14.44 -4.45
N ASN A 283 -14.72 15.04 -4.72
CA ASN A 283 -15.96 14.70 -4.02
C ASN A 283 -16.29 13.23 -4.30
N SER A 284 -16.68 12.50 -3.26
CA SER A 284 -16.89 11.05 -3.26
C SER A 284 -17.86 10.57 -4.34
N ASP A 285 -18.80 11.40 -4.79
CA ASP A 285 -19.71 11.12 -5.91
C ASP A 285 -18.99 10.76 -7.24
N SER A 286 -17.73 11.21 -7.42
CA SER A 286 -16.91 10.94 -8.60
C SER A 286 -15.77 9.95 -8.36
N THR A 287 -15.51 9.62 -7.09
CA THR A 287 -14.54 8.61 -6.71
C THR A 287 -15.27 7.28 -6.75
N PRO A 288 -15.02 6.39 -7.74
CA PRO A 288 -15.61 5.07 -7.71
C PRO A 288 -15.15 4.37 -6.43
N TYR A 289 -16.06 4.31 -5.44
CA TYR A 289 -15.95 3.38 -4.33
C TYR A 289 -16.11 2.01 -4.96
N LEU A 290 -14.98 1.38 -5.25
CA LEU A 290 -15.02 0.06 -5.79
C LEU A 290 -15.15 -0.85 -4.59
N ASN A 291 -16.41 -1.13 -4.23
CA ASN A 291 -16.68 -2.21 -3.33
C ASN A 291 -16.34 -3.51 -4.06
N ILE A 292 -15.21 -4.12 -3.70
CA ILE A 292 -14.82 -5.41 -4.26
C ILE A 292 -15.52 -6.48 -3.43
N THR A 293 -16.86 -6.50 -3.54
CA THR A 293 -17.74 -7.48 -2.90
C THR A 293 -18.32 -8.42 -3.94
N GLY A 294 -18.13 -9.74 -3.77
CA GLY A 294 -18.72 -10.73 -4.65
C GLY A 294 -18.06 -12.10 -4.54
N THR A 295 -18.80 -13.07 -4.00
CA THR A 295 -18.37 -14.44 -3.66
C THR A 295 -18.21 -15.39 -4.85
N LYS A 296 -17.79 -14.89 -6.03
CA LYS A 296 -17.38 -15.77 -7.13
C LYS A 296 -15.96 -15.41 -7.56
N GLN A 297 -15.00 -16.11 -6.97
CA GLN A 297 -13.55 -16.13 -7.24
C GLN A 297 -13.14 -16.22 -8.74
N LYS A 298 -14.08 -16.30 -9.67
CA LYS A 298 -13.88 -16.35 -11.13
C LYS A 298 -14.60 -15.22 -11.88
N GLU A 299 -14.90 -14.10 -11.25
CA GLU A 299 -15.54 -12.98 -11.95
C GLU A 299 -14.68 -12.51 -13.13
N LYS A 300 -15.29 -12.58 -14.33
CA LYS A 300 -14.72 -12.09 -15.59
C LYS A 300 -14.50 -10.57 -15.47
N GLY A 301 -13.36 -10.15 -14.93
CA GLY A 301 -13.13 -8.72 -14.70
C GLY A 301 -12.02 -8.40 -13.73
N TYR A 302 -11.69 -9.31 -12.82
CA TYR A 302 -10.67 -9.10 -11.79
C TYR A 302 -9.33 -9.76 -12.13
N LYS A 303 -8.28 -9.31 -11.45
CA LYS A 303 -6.93 -9.85 -11.45
C LYS A 303 -6.44 -9.86 -10.00
N ARG A 304 -5.77 -10.94 -9.60
CA ARG A 304 -5.07 -11.02 -8.31
C ARG A 304 -3.74 -10.29 -8.40
N HIS A 305 -3.50 -9.45 -7.41
CA HIS A 305 -2.25 -8.73 -7.18
C HIS A 305 -1.56 -9.33 -5.97
N LEU A 306 -0.24 -9.21 -5.96
CA LEU A 306 0.64 -9.69 -4.90
C LEU A 306 1.60 -8.57 -4.57
N GLU A 307 1.56 -8.12 -3.33
CA GLU A 307 2.53 -7.19 -2.77
C GLU A 307 3.23 -7.86 -1.59
N ARG A 308 4.53 -7.59 -1.45
CA ARG A 308 5.39 -8.24 -0.46
C ARG A 308 5.72 -7.26 0.65
N PHE A 309 5.61 -7.74 1.88
CA PHE A 309 5.88 -7.02 3.12
C PHE A 309 7.18 -7.60 3.70
N PRO A 310 8.15 -6.76 4.06
CA PRO A 310 9.30 -7.22 4.83
C PRO A 310 8.83 -7.89 6.15
N PRO A 311 9.48 -8.97 6.61
CA PRO A 311 10.64 -9.59 6.00
C PRO A 311 10.31 -10.51 4.82
N ASN A 312 9.09 -11.03 4.67
CA ASN A 312 8.62 -11.85 3.52
C ASN A 312 7.13 -12.25 3.57
N ASP A 313 6.28 -11.50 4.30
CA ASP A 313 4.84 -11.72 4.24
C ASP A 313 4.30 -11.25 2.88
N ALA A 314 3.21 -11.85 2.46
CA ALA A 314 2.58 -11.54 1.19
C ALA A 314 1.13 -11.14 1.44
N PHE A 315 0.76 -10.00 0.84
CA PHE A 315 -0.59 -9.50 0.76
C PHE A 315 -1.07 -9.76 -0.65
N TYR A 316 -2.07 -10.63 -0.74
CA TYR A 316 -2.76 -10.88 -1.98
C TYR A 316 -4.07 -10.14 -1.95
N TYR A 317 -4.38 -9.45 -3.04
CA TYR A 317 -5.65 -8.74 -3.15
C TYR A 317 -6.15 -8.75 -4.59
N ASP A 318 -7.46 -8.89 -4.73
CA ASP A 318 -8.09 -8.85 -6.05
C ASP A 318 -8.47 -7.40 -6.41
N MET A 319 -8.15 -6.98 -7.64
CA MET A 319 -8.51 -5.68 -8.22
C MET A 319 -9.12 -5.86 -9.61
N PRO A 320 -9.93 -4.90 -10.13
CA PRO A 320 -10.33 -4.93 -11.52
C PRO A 320 -9.10 -4.95 -12.42
N LYS A 321 -9.22 -5.65 -13.55
CA LYS A 321 -8.20 -5.62 -14.60
C LYS A 321 -7.95 -4.17 -15.00
N ASN A 322 -6.70 -3.84 -15.30
CA ASN A 322 -6.22 -2.50 -15.65
C ASN A 322 -7.12 -1.75 -16.66
N LYS A 323 -7.76 -2.46 -17.60
CA LYS A 323 -8.70 -1.87 -18.58
C LYS A 323 -9.98 -1.25 -17.98
N ALA A 324 -10.31 -1.58 -16.72
CA ALA A 324 -11.43 -1.03 -15.97
C ALA A 324 -11.00 0.07 -15.00
N LEU A 325 -9.69 0.32 -14.89
CA LEU A 325 -9.12 1.40 -14.10
C LEU A 325 -8.79 2.58 -15.02
N THR A 326 -8.84 3.79 -14.46
CA THR A 326 -8.74 5.05 -15.18
C THR A 326 -7.55 5.84 -14.63
N LYS A 327 -6.69 6.32 -15.54
CA LYS A 327 -5.54 7.17 -15.17
C LYS A 327 -6.02 8.43 -14.45
N GLY A 328 -5.20 8.93 -13.54
CA GLY A 328 -5.50 10.13 -12.76
C GLY A 328 -6.78 10.03 -11.92
N SER A 329 -7.30 8.83 -11.63
CA SER A 329 -8.46 8.63 -10.77
C SER A 329 -8.05 8.29 -9.33
N LEU A 330 -8.96 8.54 -8.40
CA LEU A 330 -8.88 8.07 -7.02
C LEU A 330 -9.86 6.89 -6.87
N TYR A 331 -9.52 5.93 -6.04
CA TYR A 331 -10.41 4.83 -5.67
C TYR A 331 -10.34 4.64 -4.17
N ALA A 332 -11.50 4.56 -3.54
CA ALA A 332 -11.61 3.91 -2.24
C ALA A 332 -11.94 2.43 -2.49
N VAL A 333 -11.25 1.56 -1.77
CA VAL A 333 -11.29 0.12 -1.95
C VAL A 333 -11.70 -0.51 -0.63
N THR A 334 -12.73 -1.34 -0.68
CA THR A 334 -13.05 -2.27 0.40
C THR A 334 -12.97 -3.66 -0.16
N TRP A 335 -12.26 -4.52 0.55
CA TRP A 335 -12.15 -5.91 0.22
C TRP A 335 -12.99 -6.73 1.17
N GLU A 336 -13.77 -7.66 0.61
CA GLU A 336 -14.25 -8.77 1.41
C GLU A 336 -13.07 -9.61 1.90
N ASP A 337 -13.27 -10.18 3.08
CA ASP A 337 -12.52 -11.25 3.74
C ASP A 337 -11.98 -12.38 2.86
N THR A 338 -12.58 -12.61 1.70
CA THR A 338 -12.21 -13.67 0.74
C THR A 338 -11.39 -13.17 -0.45
N ARG A 339 -11.11 -11.87 -0.48
CA ARG A 339 -10.41 -11.19 -1.59
C ARG A 339 -9.13 -10.51 -1.15
N VAL A 340 -8.87 -10.51 0.16
CA VAL A 340 -7.57 -10.19 0.72
C VAL A 340 -7.07 -11.36 1.56
N PHE A 341 -5.79 -11.67 1.39
CA PHE A 341 -5.15 -12.73 2.17
C PHE A 341 -3.78 -12.29 2.69
N GLY A 342 -3.60 -12.45 4.00
CA GLY A 342 -2.30 -12.49 4.66
C GLY A 342 -1.91 -13.92 5.06
N HIS A 343 -0.98 -14.06 6.01
CA HIS A 343 -0.53 -15.31 6.65
C HIS A 343 0.09 -16.41 5.76
N THR A 344 0.13 -16.23 4.44
CA THR A 344 0.95 -17.06 3.54
C THR A 344 2.25 -16.34 3.26
N GLY A 345 3.34 -16.74 3.92
CA GLY A 345 4.67 -16.17 3.65
C GLY A 345 5.30 -16.76 2.40
N MET A 346 6.27 -16.03 1.83
CA MET A 346 7.14 -16.59 0.80
C MET A 346 8.49 -16.97 1.41
N LEU A 347 8.79 -18.27 1.47
CA LEU A 347 10.03 -18.75 2.05
C LEU A 347 11.22 -18.43 1.16
N ASP A 348 12.15 -17.63 1.70
CA ASP A 348 13.47 -17.35 1.14
C ASP A 348 14.54 -17.75 2.17
N LEU A 349 15.12 -18.94 1.99
CA LEU A 349 16.16 -19.43 2.90
C LEU A 349 17.49 -18.69 2.78
N TYR A 350 17.65 -17.80 1.80
CA TYR A 350 18.80 -16.91 1.70
C TYR A 350 18.63 -15.64 2.54
N ASN A 351 17.40 -15.36 3.00
CA ASN A 351 17.13 -14.28 3.95
C ASN A 351 17.39 -14.76 5.38
N THR A 352 18.54 -14.41 5.94
CA THR A 352 18.95 -14.83 7.30
C THR A 352 18.01 -14.33 8.39
N GLN A 353 17.36 -13.17 8.21
CA GLN A 353 16.37 -12.66 9.16
C GLN A 353 15.11 -13.52 9.14
N GLN A 354 14.63 -13.89 7.95
CA GLN A 354 13.48 -14.76 7.81
C GLN A 354 13.77 -16.15 8.36
N VAL A 355 14.94 -16.73 8.06
CA VAL A 355 15.36 -18.01 8.62
C VAL A 355 15.36 -17.93 10.15
N GLY A 356 15.95 -16.89 10.73
CA GLY A 356 15.92 -16.67 12.16
C GLY A 356 14.50 -16.61 12.73
N SER A 357 13.58 -15.92 12.08
CA SER A 357 12.18 -15.84 12.48
C SER A 357 11.46 -17.19 12.38
N LEU A 358 11.64 -17.89 11.25
CA LEU A 358 11.03 -19.19 10.96
C LEU A 358 11.34 -20.22 12.05
N PHE A 359 12.57 -20.28 12.53
CA PHE A 359 12.98 -21.24 13.56
C PHE A 359 12.64 -20.79 14.99
N ARG A 360 12.45 -19.48 15.23
CA ARG A 360 12.02 -18.96 16.55
C ARG A 360 10.51 -19.04 16.76
N ASP A 361 9.73 -19.00 15.69
CA ASP A 361 8.27 -19.13 15.76
C ASP A 361 7.91 -20.48 16.40
N PRO A 362 7.10 -20.52 17.48
CA PRO A 362 6.72 -21.77 18.13
C PRO A 362 5.70 -22.59 17.32
N LEU A 363 4.98 -21.98 16.38
CA LEU A 363 3.95 -22.68 15.60
C LEU A 363 4.59 -23.64 14.59
N PRO A 364 3.99 -24.81 14.31
CA PRO A 364 4.36 -25.64 13.18
C PRO A 364 4.22 -24.89 11.84
N LYS A 365 4.99 -25.33 10.85
CA LYS A 365 5.05 -24.71 9.52
C LYS A 365 4.50 -25.65 8.47
N LEU A 366 3.52 -25.17 7.72
CA LEU A 366 3.09 -25.78 6.46
C LEU A 366 3.87 -25.11 5.33
N ILE A 367 4.72 -25.86 4.63
CA ILE A 367 5.49 -25.33 3.50
C ILE A 367 5.03 -26.01 2.22
N VAL A 368 4.54 -25.23 1.27
CA VAL A 368 4.15 -25.70 -0.06
C VAL A 368 5.25 -25.35 -1.07
N PHE A 369 5.95 -26.38 -1.53
CA PHE A 369 6.98 -26.26 -2.55
C PHE A 369 6.39 -26.33 -3.95
N VAL A 370 6.80 -25.39 -4.81
CA VAL A 370 6.34 -25.26 -6.21
C VAL A 370 7.53 -25.08 -7.16
N HIS A 371 7.32 -25.33 -8.45
CA HIS A 371 8.36 -25.13 -9.46
C HIS A 371 8.64 -23.64 -9.66
N GLU A 372 7.58 -22.88 -9.93
CA GLU A 372 7.68 -21.47 -10.26
C GLU A 372 6.55 -20.68 -9.60
N LEU A 373 6.73 -19.36 -9.44
CA LEU A 373 5.70 -18.47 -8.89
C LEU A 373 4.40 -18.51 -9.71
N ARG A 374 4.48 -18.77 -11.02
CA ARG A 374 3.30 -18.89 -11.88
C ARG A 374 2.35 -20.00 -11.44
N ASP A 375 2.85 -21.02 -10.75
CA ASP A 375 2.05 -22.15 -10.25
C ASP A 375 1.18 -21.73 -9.05
N LEU A 376 1.62 -20.69 -8.32
CA LEU A 376 0.87 -20.10 -7.22
C LEU A 376 -0.29 -19.24 -7.73
N ASP A 377 -0.01 -18.38 -8.70
CA ASP A 377 -0.90 -17.26 -9.06
C ASP A 377 -1.77 -17.51 -10.31
N SER A 378 -1.74 -18.72 -10.89
CA SER A 378 -2.65 -19.07 -11.99
C SER A 378 -4.12 -19.09 -11.54
N PRO A 379 -5.12 -18.97 -12.44
CA PRO A 379 -6.54 -19.07 -12.06
C PRO A 379 -6.98 -20.41 -11.43
N THR A 380 -6.13 -21.41 -11.49
CA THR A 380 -6.26 -22.72 -10.82
C THR A 380 -5.06 -22.96 -9.89
N GLY A 381 -4.33 -21.91 -9.59
CA GLY A 381 -3.08 -21.91 -8.84
C GLY A 381 -3.32 -22.21 -7.37
N ILE A 382 -2.26 -22.65 -6.72
CA ILE A 382 -2.29 -23.17 -5.36
C ILE A 382 -2.83 -22.12 -4.37
N ASN A 383 -2.52 -20.84 -4.59
CA ASN A 383 -2.94 -19.77 -3.70
C ASN A 383 -4.46 -19.60 -3.61
N TRP A 384 -5.23 -20.02 -4.63
CA TRP A 384 -6.69 -19.86 -4.62
C TRP A 384 -7.38 -20.63 -3.49
N TRP A 385 -6.87 -21.80 -3.13
CA TRP A 385 -7.39 -22.60 -2.02
C TRP A 385 -6.47 -22.59 -0.81
N LEU A 386 -5.16 -22.40 -1.00
CA LEU A 386 -4.20 -22.39 0.10
C LEU A 386 -4.41 -21.18 1.02
N GLN A 387 -4.74 -20.01 0.48
CA GLN A 387 -4.91 -18.80 1.28
C GLN A 387 -6.16 -18.84 2.19
N PRO A 388 -7.35 -19.24 1.69
CA PRO A 388 -8.49 -19.52 2.57
C PRO A 388 -8.16 -20.55 3.66
N LEU A 389 -7.43 -21.62 3.31
CA LEU A 389 -7.01 -22.63 4.28
C LEU A 389 -6.05 -22.04 5.32
N ALA A 390 -5.03 -21.30 4.89
CA ALA A 390 -4.02 -20.67 5.76
C ALA A 390 -4.66 -19.76 6.80
N ARG A 391 -5.69 -19.00 6.41
CA ARG A 391 -6.45 -18.16 7.32
C ARG A 391 -7.20 -18.96 8.38
N LYS A 392 -7.81 -20.10 8.01
CA LYS A 392 -8.54 -20.96 8.96
C LYS A 392 -7.65 -21.56 10.05
N ILE A 393 -6.35 -21.68 9.76
CA ILE A 393 -5.37 -22.35 10.62
C ILE A 393 -4.27 -21.40 11.12
N SER A 394 -4.40 -20.08 10.93
CA SER A 394 -3.30 -19.12 11.17
C SER A 394 -2.89 -19.01 12.63
N ASP A 395 -3.79 -19.34 13.55
CA ASP A 395 -3.54 -19.44 15.00
C ASP A 395 -2.79 -20.72 15.40
N LYS A 396 -2.81 -21.75 14.54
CA LYS A 396 -2.25 -23.08 14.79
C LYS A 396 -1.00 -23.37 13.96
N ILE A 397 -0.88 -22.79 12.76
CA ILE A 397 0.13 -23.12 11.76
C ILE A 397 0.55 -21.85 11.01
N LYS A 398 1.86 -21.65 10.83
CA LYS A 398 2.38 -20.65 9.88
C LYS A 398 2.51 -21.27 8.49
N VAL A 399 1.89 -20.66 7.49
CA VAL A 399 1.88 -21.17 6.11
C VAL A 399 2.92 -20.45 5.26
N TYR A 400 3.70 -21.21 4.50
CA TYR A 400 4.67 -20.70 3.55
C TYR A 400 4.50 -21.35 2.18
N THR A 401 4.77 -20.57 1.14
CA THR A 401 5.04 -21.06 -0.22
C THR A 401 6.53 -20.92 -0.51
N ALA A 402 7.09 -21.83 -1.28
CA ALA A 402 8.53 -21.89 -1.51
C ALA A 402 8.82 -22.33 -2.94
N THR A 403 9.61 -21.55 -3.68
CA THR A 403 10.08 -21.95 -5.02
C THR A 403 11.35 -22.78 -4.93
N THR A 404 11.64 -23.51 -6.01
CA THR A 404 12.88 -24.29 -6.16
C THR A 404 14.13 -23.45 -5.96
N GLU A 405 14.12 -22.23 -6.51
CA GLU A 405 15.24 -21.31 -6.47
C GLU A 405 15.55 -20.86 -5.04
N LYS A 406 14.52 -20.56 -4.24
CA LYS A 406 14.64 -19.90 -2.94
C LYS A 406 14.70 -20.86 -1.75
N ALA A 407 14.38 -22.13 -1.96
CA ALA A 407 14.30 -23.11 -0.88
C ALA A 407 14.97 -24.46 -1.18
N LYS A 408 15.93 -24.50 -2.13
CA LYS A 408 16.65 -25.73 -2.50
C LYS A 408 17.26 -26.48 -1.30
N GLY A 409 17.78 -25.75 -0.31
CA GLY A 409 18.32 -26.34 0.92
C GLY A 409 17.27 -27.06 1.77
N ALA A 410 16.01 -26.57 1.77
CA ALA A 410 14.91 -27.18 2.51
C ALA A 410 14.59 -28.57 1.96
N TRP A 411 14.58 -28.73 0.64
CA TRP A 411 14.16 -29.97 -0.01
C TRP A 411 14.96 -31.18 0.43
N ALA A 412 16.28 -31.01 0.51
CA ALA A 412 17.18 -32.06 0.96
C ALA A 412 16.85 -32.50 2.39
N ALA A 413 16.46 -31.56 3.26
CA ALA A 413 16.07 -31.85 4.64
C ALA A 413 14.76 -32.66 4.72
N PHE A 414 13.91 -32.62 3.69
CA PHE A 414 12.69 -33.42 3.57
C PHE A 414 12.83 -34.62 2.61
N GLY A 415 14.03 -34.88 2.07
CA GLY A 415 14.25 -35.96 1.10
C GLY A 415 13.48 -35.78 -0.22
N LEU A 416 13.19 -34.53 -0.60
CA LEU A 416 12.44 -34.17 -1.80
C LEU A 416 13.34 -34.08 -3.04
N LYS A 417 12.76 -34.41 -4.19
CA LYS A 417 13.34 -34.22 -5.52
C LYS A 417 12.46 -33.26 -6.32
N GLU A 418 13.01 -32.65 -7.37
CA GLU A 418 12.28 -31.73 -8.25
C GLU A 418 11.00 -32.37 -8.84
N GLY A 419 11.05 -33.66 -9.20
CA GLY A 419 9.89 -34.39 -9.71
C GLY A 419 8.78 -34.63 -8.68
N ASP A 420 9.00 -34.33 -7.40
CA ASP A 420 7.96 -34.44 -6.36
C ASP A 420 7.01 -33.23 -6.35
N LEU A 421 7.38 -32.11 -7.01
CA LEU A 421 6.63 -30.86 -6.91
C LEU A 421 5.44 -30.78 -7.89
N PRO A 422 4.34 -30.10 -7.50
CA PRO A 422 4.15 -29.40 -6.22
C PRO A 422 3.90 -30.35 -5.05
N ILE A 423 4.43 -30.02 -3.87
CA ILE A 423 4.29 -30.84 -2.65
C ILE A 423 4.20 -29.99 -1.38
N ALA A 424 3.45 -30.47 -0.39
CA ALA A 424 3.37 -29.85 0.92
C ALA A 424 4.19 -30.65 1.94
N VAL A 425 4.75 -29.95 2.93
CA VAL A 425 5.38 -30.56 4.10
C VAL A 425 4.94 -29.84 5.35
N MET A 426 4.95 -30.55 6.48
CA MET A 426 4.79 -30.01 7.81
C MET A 426 6.10 -30.09 8.57
N HIS A 427 6.47 -29.03 9.27
CA HIS A 427 7.66 -28.98 10.12
C HIS A 427 7.38 -28.26 11.43
N ASP A 428 7.46 -28.98 12.54
CA ASP A 428 7.63 -28.39 13.85
C ASP A 428 9.13 -28.17 14.07
N THR A 429 9.56 -26.91 14.03
CA THR A 429 10.97 -26.54 14.20
C THR A 429 11.44 -26.64 15.65
N GLN A 430 10.53 -26.70 16.62
CA GLN A 430 10.87 -26.82 18.04
C GLN A 430 11.18 -28.27 18.39
N GLY A 431 10.36 -29.22 17.91
CA GLY A 431 10.56 -30.66 18.10
C GLY A 431 11.33 -31.38 16.97
N ASP A 432 11.67 -30.67 15.90
CA ASP A 432 12.17 -31.19 14.62
C ASP A 432 11.31 -32.31 13.99
N LYS A 433 10.00 -32.34 14.30
CA LYS A 433 9.05 -33.28 13.69
C LYS A 433 8.76 -32.85 12.26
N LYS A 434 9.03 -33.73 11.30
CA LYS A 434 8.83 -33.50 9.86
C LYS A 434 7.82 -34.50 9.30
N MET A 435 6.95 -34.03 8.41
CA MET A 435 6.02 -34.88 7.65
C MET A 435 5.95 -34.40 6.21
N VAL A 436 5.95 -35.34 5.27
CA VAL A 436 5.89 -35.06 3.84
C VAL A 436 4.56 -35.58 3.31
N MET A 437 3.85 -34.78 2.52
CA MET A 437 2.61 -35.18 1.87
C MET A 437 2.81 -36.40 0.97
N GLU A 438 1.77 -37.23 0.86
CA GLU A 438 1.73 -38.37 -0.07
C GLU A 438 1.94 -37.96 -1.53
N ARG A 439 2.94 -38.56 -2.18
CA ARG A 439 3.38 -38.25 -3.56
C ARG A 439 2.38 -38.73 -4.63
N GLU A 440 1.59 -39.77 -4.36
CA GLU A 440 0.71 -40.39 -5.35
C GLU A 440 -0.61 -39.63 -5.49
N GLY A 441 -1.02 -39.28 -6.72
CA GLY A 441 -2.27 -38.60 -7.01
C GLY A 441 -2.16 -37.07 -7.10
N THR A 442 -3.26 -36.39 -7.41
CA THR A 442 -3.27 -34.95 -7.70
C THR A 442 -3.00 -34.09 -6.46
N PHE A 443 -2.09 -33.12 -6.56
CA PHE A 443 -1.86 -32.10 -5.54
C PHE A 443 -3.10 -31.20 -5.40
N GLY A 444 -3.55 -30.95 -4.17
CA GLY A 444 -4.70 -30.09 -3.91
C GLY A 444 -5.08 -30.00 -2.44
N MET A 445 -6.08 -29.15 -2.15
CA MET A 445 -6.54 -28.81 -0.80
C MET A 445 -6.75 -30.03 0.10
N GLY A 446 -7.53 -31.01 -0.33
CA GLY A 446 -7.86 -32.18 0.50
C GLY A 446 -6.64 -33.01 0.91
N LYS A 447 -5.56 -33.05 0.10
CA LYS A 447 -4.30 -33.70 0.52
C LYS A 447 -3.54 -32.90 1.57
N VAL A 448 -3.59 -31.57 1.46
CA VAL A 448 -2.95 -30.68 2.44
C VAL A 448 -3.70 -30.73 3.76
N GLU A 449 -5.03 -30.75 3.74
CA GLU A 449 -5.85 -30.92 4.94
C GLU A 449 -5.57 -32.26 5.62
N LYS A 450 -5.55 -33.36 4.85
CA LYS A 450 -5.14 -34.69 5.36
C LYS A 450 -3.75 -34.66 5.99
N LEU A 451 -2.77 -34.00 5.37
CA LEU A 451 -1.42 -33.84 5.93
C LEU A 451 -1.45 -33.09 7.27
N ILE A 452 -2.26 -32.03 7.38
CA ILE A 452 -2.41 -31.24 8.62
C ILE A 452 -3.03 -32.11 9.73
N GLU A 453 -4.07 -32.87 9.41
CA GLU A 453 -4.72 -33.79 10.34
C GLU A 453 -3.78 -34.89 10.82
N GLU A 454 -3.04 -35.53 9.90
CA GLU A 454 -2.02 -36.54 10.22
C GLU A 454 -0.89 -35.96 11.08
N PHE A 455 -0.59 -34.67 10.92
CA PHE A 455 0.38 -33.97 11.78
C PHE A 455 -0.13 -33.79 13.22
N GLY A 456 -1.44 -33.94 13.45
CA GLY A 456 -2.11 -33.85 14.75
C GLY A 456 -2.81 -32.52 15.00
N ILE A 457 -3.10 -31.74 13.94
CA ILE A 457 -3.76 -30.44 14.05
C ILE A 457 -5.17 -30.56 13.47
N ILE A 458 -6.17 -30.29 14.31
CA ILE A 458 -7.57 -30.33 13.90
C ILE A 458 -7.93 -29.02 13.20
N VAL A 459 -8.29 -29.13 11.92
CA VAL A 459 -8.89 -28.04 11.16
C VAL A 459 -10.37 -28.01 11.54
N GLU A 460 -10.73 -27.15 12.49
CA GLU A 460 -12.14 -26.94 12.82
C GLU A 460 -12.81 -26.23 11.65
N GLU A 461 -13.96 -26.75 11.22
CA GLU A 461 -14.88 -25.95 10.42
C GLU A 461 -15.37 -24.83 11.34
N LYS A 462 -14.74 -23.65 11.28
CA LYS A 462 -15.39 -22.43 11.77
C LYS A 462 -16.70 -22.33 10.99
N GLU A 463 -17.82 -22.67 11.64
CA GLU A 463 -19.13 -22.37 11.09
C GLU A 463 -19.11 -20.87 10.80
N GLU A 464 -19.28 -20.46 9.54
CA GLU A 464 -19.37 -19.07 9.10
C GLU A 464 -20.69 -18.42 9.62
N GLN A 465 -21.05 -18.65 10.88
CA GLN A 465 -22.24 -18.10 11.53
C GLN A 465 -22.05 -16.63 11.92
N GLU A 466 -20.82 -16.16 12.12
CA GLU A 466 -20.54 -14.77 12.55
C GLU A 466 -20.90 -13.71 11.51
N GLY A 467 -21.20 -14.07 10.25
CA GLY A 467 -21.61 -13.11 9.20
C GLY A 467 -23.11 -13.05 8.90
N ARG A 468 -23.95 -13.91 9.49
CA ARG A 468 -25.39 -13.96 9.18
C ARG A 468 -26.30 -13.44 10.28
N GLU A 469 -25.87 -13.46 11.54
CA GLU A 469 -26.75 -13.02 12.63
C GLU A 469 -26.85 -11.48 12.76
N GLU A 470 -25.82 -10.72 12.38
CA GLU A 470 -25.89 -9.24 12.42
C GLU A 470 -26.76 -8.61 11.31
N MET A 471 -27.00 -9.30 10.19
CA MET A 471 -27.94 -8.83 9.15
C MET A 471 -29.36 -9.40 9.29
N GLY A 472 -29.60 -10.36 10.20
CA GLY A 472 -30.92 -10.93 10.44
C GLY A 472 -31.79 -10.16 11.44
N GLY A 473 -31.19 -9.28 12.26
CA GLY A 473 -31.88 -8.59 13.36
C GLY A 473 -32.54 -7.25 13.02
N MET A 474 -32.28 -6.66 11.85
CA MET A 474 -32.78 -5.33 11.48
C MET A 474 -34.05 -5.33 10.60
N GLY A 475 -34.72 -6.48 10.48
CA GLY A 475 -35.80 -6.69 9.51
C GLY A 475 -37.19 -6.97 10.09
N GLN A 476 -37.51 -6.61 11.34
CA GLN A 476 -38.88 -6.70 11.88
C GLN A 476 -39.14 -5.63 12.95
N GLU A 477 -39.19 -4.37 12.55
CA GLU A 477 -40.07 -3.33 13.11
C GLU A 477 -39.83 -2.02 12.35
N LEU A 478 -40.59 -1.83 11.26
CA LEU A 478 -41.06 -0.55 10.72
C LEU A 478 -42.14 -0.81 9.66
#